data_AF-A0A6H1WQ06-F1
#
_entry.id   AF-A0A6H1WQ06-F1
#
_cell.length_a   1.000
_cell.length_b   1.000
_cell.length_c   1.000
_cell.angle_alpha   90.00
_cell.angle_beta   90.00
_cell.angle_gamma   90.00
#
_symmetry.space_group_name_H-M   'P 1'
#
loop_
_entity.id
_entity.type
_entity.pdbx_description
1 polymer ?
#
loop_
_entity_poly.entity_id
_entity_poly.type
_entity_poly.pdbx_seq_one_letter_code
_entity_poly.pdbx_strand_id
1 'polypeptide(L)'
;MAEKKVLFKSEELKDRTEVATFLRDLAAKLEAGELALRREAEEVRLSLPERVILEIKVEEKAKPGKTKQSLEIEIEWGEGLTGGVELA
;
A
#
# COMPACT_ATOMS: atom_id res chain seq x y z
N MET A 1 8.99 6.05 -22.07
CA MET A 1 8.65 4.88 -21.23
C MET A 1 8.86 5.32 -19.79
N ALA A 2 7.85 5.19 -18.93
CA ALA A 2 8.03 5.49 -17.50
C ALA A 2 8.69 4.29 -16.82
N GLU A 3 9.79 4.51 -16.10
CA GLU A 3 10.52 3.46 -15.39
C GLU A 3 9.96 3.31 -13.97
N LYS A 4 9.49 2.12 -13.60
CA LYS A 4 9.05 1.81 -12.22
C LYS A 4 10.25 1.33 -11.41
N LYS A 5 10.67 2.11 -10.40
CA LYS A 5 11.68 1.69 -9.43
C LYS A 5 11.00 1.25 -8.14
N VAL A 6 11.20 -0.02 -7.75
CA VAL A 6 10.72 -0.53 -6.47
C VAL A 6 11.74 -0.18 -5.39
N LEU A 7 11.32 0.59 -4.39
CA LEU A 7 12.17 1.00 -3.26
C LEU A 7 12.11 0.02 -2.09
N PHE A 8 10.99 -0.69 -1.93
CA PHE A 8 10.77 -1.67 -0.87
C PHE A 8 9.71 -2.69 -1.32
N LYS A 9 9.89 -3.96 -0.96
CA LYS A 9 8.90 -5.02 -1.20
C LYS A 9 8.95 -6.06 -0.08
N SER A 10 7.79 -6.46 0.44
CA SER A 10 7.63 -7.58 1.35
C SER A 10 6.45 -8.47 0.91
N GLU A 11 6.61 -9.79 0.99
CA GLU A 11 5.55 -10.76 0.76
C GLU A 11 5.63 -11.82 1.86
N GLU A 12 4.57 -11.93 2.67
CA GLU A 12 4.51 -12.79 3.85
C GLU A 12 3.11 -13.40 3.95
N LEU A 13 3.02 -14.64 4.42
CA LEU A 13 1.73 -15.26 4.74
C LEU A 13 1.29 -14.77 6.12
N LYS A 14 0.17 -14.06 6.18
CA LYS A 14 -0.43 -13.53 7.41
C LYS A 14 -1.90 -13.89 7.49
N ASP A 15 -2.42 -14.09 8.70
CA ASP A 15 -3.85 -14.23 8.90
C ASP A 15 -4.57 -12.85 8.86
N ARG A 16 -5.91 -12.88 8.81
CA ARG A 16 -6.72 -11.65 8.68
C ARG A 16 -6.55 -10.67 9.84
N THR A 17 -6.30 -11.17 11.05
CA THR A 17 -6.10 -10.35 12.25
C THR A 17 -4.74 -9.66 12.22
N GLU A 18 -3.71 -10.39 11.79
CA GLU A 18 -2.37 -9.83 11.59
C GLU A 18 -2.38 -8.74 10.52
N VAL A 19 -3.06 -8.97 9.39
CA VAL A 19 -3.23 -7.95 8.33
C VAL A 19 -3.97 -6.72 8.85
N ALA A 20 -5.08 -6.90 9.58
CA ALA A 20 -5.83 -5.77 10.13
C ALA A 20 -5.00 -4.96 11.13
N THR A 21 -4.18 -5.62 11.95
CA THR A 21 -3.27 -4.95 12.88
C THR A 21 -2.23 -4.13 12.13
N PHE A 22 -1.60 -4.72 11.11
CA PHE A 22 -0.64 -4.03 10.26
C PHE A 22 -1.25 -2.79 9.58
N LEU A 23 -2.47 -2.89 9.05
CA LEU A 23 -3.15 -1.77 8.40
C LEU A 23 -3.50 -0.64 9.39
N ARG A 24 -3.81 -0.95 10.66
CA ARG A 24 -4.01 0.09 11.69
C ARG A 24 -2.70 0.80 12.03
N ASP A 25 -1.60 0.07 12.17
CA ASP A 25 -0.29 0.67 12.40
C ASP A 25 0.14 1.54 11.21
N LEU A 26 -0.14 1.08 9.99
CA LEU A 26 0.08 1.86 8.77
C LEU A 26 -0.75 3.15 8.78
N ALA A 27 -2.04 3.08 9.13
CA ALA A 27 -2.90 4.25 9.24
C ALA A 27 -2.35 5.28 10.24
N ALA A 28 -1.93 4.84 11.43
CA ALA A 28 -1.33 5.74 12.43
C ALA A 28 -0.06 6.44 11.91
N LYS A 29 0.76 5.75 11.10
CA LYS A 29 1.96 6.34 10.48
C LYS A 29 1.62 7.31 9.35
N LEU A 30 0.58 7.02 8.57
CA LEU A 30 0.08 7.94 7.53
C LEU A 30 -0.46 9.23 8.15
N GLU A 31 -1.20 9.14 9.27
CA GLU A 31 -1.67 10.31 10.03
C GLU A 31 -0.53 11.17 10.56
N ALA A 32 0.58 10.55 10.98
CA ALA A 32 1.78 11.25 11.42
C ALA A 32 2.57 11.91 10.27
N GLY A 33 2.27 11.58 9.01
CA GLY A 33 3.00 12.07 7.82
C GLY A 33 4.39 11.45 7.64
N GLU A 34 4.77 10.47 8.47
CA GLU A 34 6.07 9.80 8.42
C GLU A 34 5.89 8.28 8.43
N LEU A 35 6.40 7.63 7.37
CA LEU A 35 6.35 6.19 7.22
C LEU A 35 7.75 5.61 7.20
N ALA A 36 8.06 4.79 8.20
CA ALA A 36 9.24 3.94 8.22
C ALA A 36 8.85 2.48 7.98
N LEU A 37 9.36 1.91 6.88
CA LEU A 37 9.27 0.50 6.52
C LEU A 37 10.63 -0.15 6.73
N ARG A 38 10.66 -1.27 7.44
CA ARG A 38 11.89 -2.00 7.71
C ARG A 38 11.70 -3.49 7.47
N ARG A 39 12.67 -4.10 6.79
CA ARG A 39 12.75 -5.55 6.57
C ARG A 39 14.21 -5.97 6.61
N GLU A 40 14.57 -6.78 7.61
CA GLU A 40 15.95 -7.25 7.80
C GLU A 40 16.97 -6.09 7.83
N ALA A 41 17.79 -5.97 6.78
CA ALA A 41 18.80 -4.93 6.60
C ALA A 41 18.33 -3.73 5.77
N GLU A 42 17.11 -3.78 5.21
CA GLU A 42 16.52 -2.70 4.42
C GLU A 42 15.63 -1.83 5.30
N GLU A 43 15.88 -0.52 5.28
CA GLU A 43 15.03 0.48 5.91
C GLU A 43 14.75 1.60 4.92
N VAL A 44 13.47 1.93 4.74
CA VAL A 44 13.02 3.05 3.92
C VAL A 44 12.19 3.97 4.80
N ARG A 45 12.54 5.26 4.77
CA ARG A 45 11.80 6.33 5.44
C ARG A 45 11.22 7.26 4.39
N LEU A 46 9.93 7.55 4.53
CA LEU A 46 9.16 8.37 3.60
C LEU A 46 8.47 9.47 4.40
N SER A 47 8.57 10.70 3.91
CA SER A 47 7.75 11.83 4.38
C SER A 47 6.60 12.01 3.39
N LEU A 48 5.37 11.86 3.87
CA LEU A 48 4.17 11.98 3.06
C LEU A 48 3.62 13.42 3.12
N PRO A 49 3.15 13.98 2.00
CA PRO A 49 2.43 15.25 2.03
C PRO A 49 1.04 15.09 2.68
N GLU A 50 0.43 16.20 3.10
CA GLU A 50 -0.91 16.21 3.70
C GLU A 50 -2.01 15.65 2.77
N ARG A 51 -1.79 15.69 1.45
CA ARG A 51 -2.74 15.20 0.45
C ARG A 51 -2.09 14.15 -0.43
N VAL A 52 -2.75 13.00 -0.48
CA VAL A 52 -2.35 11.84 -1.28
C VAL A 52 -3.55 11.34 -2.07
N ILE A 53 -3.30 10.63 -3.16
CA ILE A 53 -4.33 9.87 -3.87
C ILE A 53 -4.38 8.48 -3.27
N LEU A 54 -5.56 8.01 -2.92
CA LEU A 54 -5.81 6.62 -2.52
C LEU A 54 -6.47 5.90 -3.69
N GLU A 55 -5.80 4.90 -4.25
CA GLU A 55 -6.37 3.98 -5.23
C GLU A 55 -6.67 2.63 -4.56
N ILE A 56 -7.88 2.12 -4.81
CA ILE A 56 -8.32 0.81 -4.33
C ILE A 56 -8.76 -0.01 -5.53
N LYS A 57 -8.20 -1.22 -5.65
CA LYS A 57 -8.48 -2.12 -6.77
C LYS A 57 -8.69 -3.54 -6.28
N VAL A 58 -9.76 -4.17 -6.77
CA VAL A 58 -10.01 -5.59 -6.55
C VAL A 58 -9.90 -6.32 -7.88
N GLU A 59 -9.08 -7.36 -7.91
CA GLU A 59 -8.88 -8.19 -9.09
C GLU A 59 -9.24 -9.65 -8.79
N GLU A 60 -9.82 -10.31 -9.79
CA GLU A 60 -10.01 -11.75 -9.80
C GLU A 60 -9.22 -12.36 -10.95
N LYS A 61 -8.37 -13.34 -10.63
CA LYS A 61 -7.58 -14.09 -11.60
C LYS A 61 -8.00 -15.55 -11.58
N ALA A 62 -8.79 -15.93 -12.58
CA ALA A 62 -9.16 -17.32 -12.83
C ALA A 62 -8.09 -18.03 -13.67
N LYS A 63 -7.68 -19.21 -13.21
CA LYS A 63 -6.88 -20.20 -13.95
C LYS A 63 -7.61 -21.55 -13.91
N PRO A 64 -7.39 -22.48 -14.85
CA PRO A 64 -7.99 -23.81 -14.77
C PRO A 64 -7.75 -24.46 -13.40
N GLY A 65 -8.83 -24.71 -12.65
CA GLY A 65 -8.81 -25.30 -11.31
C GLY A 65 -8.40 -24.39 -10.14
N LYS A 66 -8.16 -23.08 -10.35
CA LYS A 66 -7.80 -22.14 -9.28
C LYS A 66 -8.31 -20.73 -9.57
N THR A 67 -8.99 -20.12 -8.60
CA THR A 67 -9.33 -18.70 -8.60
C THR A 67 -8.52 -18.01 -7.50
N LYS A 68 -7.87 -16.89 -7.83
CA LYS A 68 -7.20 -16.03 -6.85
C LYS A 68 -7.87 -14.65 -6.90
N GLN A 69 -8.25 -14.14 -5.75
CA GLN A 69 -8.69 -12.76 -5.59
C GLN A 69 -7.56 -11.96 -4.93
N SER A 70 -7.39 -10.71 -5.35
CA SER A 70 -6.45 -9.76 -4.76
C SER A 70 -7.14 -8.42 -4.54
N LEU A 71 -6.87 -7.82 -3.39
CA LEU A 71 -7.18 -6.44 -3.07
C LEU A 71 -5.85 -5.69 -3.04
N GLU A 72 -5.73 -4.67 -3.86
CA GLU A 72 -4.60 -3.75 -3.91
C GLU A 72 -5.05 -2.39 -3.35
N ILE A 73 -4.20 -1.83 -2.49
CA ILE A 73 -4.39 -0.50 -1.90
C ILE A 73 -3.11 0.25 -2.21
N GLU A 74 -3.22 1.27 -3.05
CA GLU A 74 -2.09 2.12 -3.44
C GLU A 74 -2.30 3.54 -2.93
N ILE A 75 -1.21 4.14 -2.45
CA ILE A 75 -1.18 5.54 -2.01
C ILE A 75 -0.15 6.23 -2.89
N GLU A 76 -0.58 7.24 -3.63
CA GLU A 76 0.26 7.98 -4.55
C GLU A 76 0.41 9.43 -4.11
N TRP A 77 1.64 9.94 -4.20
CA TRP A 77 1.95 11.33 -3.87
C TRP A 77 3.08 11.87 -4.76
N GLY A 78 3.07 13.18 -4.99
CA GLY A 78 3.95 13.86 -5.91
C GLY A 78 3.38 15.20 -6.36
N GLU A 79 4.14 15.94 -7.16
CA GLU A 79 3.70 17.25 -7.66
C GLU A 79 2.53 17.09 -8.65
N GLY A 80 1.45 17.87 -8.45
CA GLY A 80 0.34 17.98 -9.41
C GLY A 80 -0.75 16.90 -9.35
N LEU A 81 -0.73 16.00 -8.36
CA LEU A 81 -1.77 14.98 -8.19
C LEU A 81 -3.03 15.57 -7.52
N THR A 82 -4.17 15.54 -8.23
CA THR A 82 -5.48 15.96 -7.70
C THR A 82 -6.54 14.88 -7.96
N GLY A 83 -7.15 14.33 -6.91
CA GLY A 83 -8.19 13.28 -6.97
C GLY A 83 -8.19 12.42 -5.70
N GLY A 84 -9.34 11.89 -5.28
CA GLY A 84 -9.45 11.09 -4.05
C GLY A 84 -10.68 10.19 -4.03
N VAL A 85 -10.60 9.08 -3.29
CA VAL A 85 -11.67 8.10 -3.07
C VAL A 85 -12.14 8.21 -1.62
N GLU A 86 -13.46 8.15 -1.39
CA GLU A 86 -14.06 8.18 -0.05
C GLU A 86 -14.42 6.76 0.43
N LEU A 87 -14.23 6.49 1.73
CA LEU A 87 -14.74 5.29 2.39
C LEU A 87 -16.23 5.50 2.72
N ALA A 88 -17.07 4.54 2.32
CA ALA A 88 -18.51 4.53 2.60
C ALA A 88 -18.86 3.85 3.93
#